data_AF-A0A0C3IRY7-F1
#
_entry.id   AF-A0A0C3IRY7-F1
#
_cell.length_a   1.000
_cell.length_b   1.000
_cell.length_c   1.000
_cell.angle_alpha   90.00
_cell.angle_beta   90.00
_cell.angle_gamma   90.00
#
_symmetry.space_group_name_H-M   'P 1'
#
loop_
_entity.id
_entity.type
_entity.pdbx_description
1 polymer ?
#
loop_
_entity_poly.entity_id
_entity_poly.type
_entity_poly.pdbx_seq_one_letter_code
_entity_poly.pdbx_strand_id
1 'polypeptide(L)'
;MLDWIGEASTFHSCFPIRITSYQPLPLAPVPQTGTEEQSLTASQPPASSKALRKLYRSLIKSPLPRFVNRRLTLSCFSYRVTSVELQRANPSSSSSYTYAIQAFGLKPLEIMVPAKLDNATMENVAGSLQLVRPWHLKSLGGSTKLDAAAAEQLLVTLGGPFNALLLTELPHNEYKRIAPSTLIVAQPVDSASILQSKIRILNLV
;
A
#
# COMPACT_ATOMS: atom_id res chain seq x y z
N MET A 1 -13.01 -1.66 -4.95
CA MET A 1 -11.61 -1.17 -4.80
C MET A 1 -10.80 -1.95 -5.81
N LEU A 2 -10.21 -1.29 -6.83
CA LEU A 2 -9.48 -1.93 -7.95
C LEU A 2 -8.63 -3.09 -7.42
N ASP A 3 -8.99 -4.31 -7.82
CA ASP A 3 -8.16 -5.46 -7.55
C ASP A 3 -7.11 -5.42 -8.65
N TRP A 4 -5.98 -4.79 -8.35
CA TRP A 4 -4.91 -4.60 -9.32
C TRP A 4 -4.19 -5.93 -9.56
N ILE A 5 -4.58 -7.03 -8.91
CA ILE A 5 -3.85 -8.29 -8.92
C ILE A 5 -4.15 -9.06 -10.20
N GLY A 6 -3.11 -9.51 -10.88
CA GLY A 6 -3.20 -10.35 -12.07
C GLY A 6 -2.00 -10.16 -12.99
N GLU A 7 -1.85 -11.05 -13.96
CA GLU A 7 -0.82 -10.91 -15.00
C GLU A 7 -0.98 -9.56 -15.71
N ALA A 8 0.10 -8.80 -15.86
CA ALA A 8 0.04 -7.47 -16.43
C ALA A 8 -0.41 -7.50 -17.90
N SER A 9 -1.28 -6.56 -18.26
CA SER A 9 -1.69 -6.32 -19.64
C SER A 9 -0.54 -5.75 -20.46
N THR A 10 -0.53 -6.06 -21.76
CA THR A 10 0.37 -5.44 -22.75
C THR A 10 0.15 -3.94 -22.89
N PHE A 11 -0.98 -3.42 -22.39
CA PHE A 11 -1.33 -2.01 -22.47
C PHE A 11 -0.73 -1.15 -21.33
N HIS A 12 -0.63 -1.69 -20.10
CA HIS A 12 -0.14 -0.97 -18.92
C HIS A 12 0.20 -1.92 -17.77
N SER A 13 1.32 -1.71 -17.05
CA SER A 13 1.83 -2.64 -16.03
C SER A 13 0.89 -2.91 -14.85
N CYS A 14 -0.03 -1.97 -14.58
CA CYS A 14 -0.93 -2.05 -13.44
C CYS A 14 -2.27 -2.72 -13.74
N PHE A 15 -2.64 -2.88 -15.02
CA PHE A 15 -3.91 -3.50 -15.36
C PHE A 15 -3.75 -4.99 -15.57
N PRO A 16 -4.58 -5.82 -14.94
CA PRO A 16 -4.55 -7.25 -15.22
C PRO A 16 -5.01 -7.50 -16.66
N ILE A 17 -4.45 -8.54 -17.30
CA ILE A 17 -4.83 -9.01 -18.64
C ILE A 17 -6.31 -9.41 -18.69
N ARG A 18 -6.85 -9.89 -17.57
CA ARG A 18 -8.27 -10.19 -17.37
C ARG A 18 -8.83 -9.29 -16.28
N ILE A 19 -9.71 -8.38 -16.67
CA ILE A 19 -10.47 -7.56 -15.73
C ILE A 19 -11.67 -8.39 -15.28
N THR A 20 -11.62 -8.94 -14.07
CA THR A 20 -12.80 -9.51 -13.42
C THR A 20 -13.55 -8.40 -12.69
N SER A 21 -14.88 -8.41 -12.77
CA SER A 21 -15.71 -7.55 -11.91
C SER A 21 -15.41 -7.86 -10.45
N TYR A 22 -15.40 -6.83 -9.60
CA TYR A 22 -15.19 -7.00 -8.16
C TYR A 22 -16.07 -8.10 -7.60
N GLN A 23 -15.44 -9.13 -7.05
CA GLN A 23 -16.11 -9.97 -6.08
C GLN A 23 -15.85 -9.31 -4.72
N PRO A 24 -16.89 -8.91 -3.97
CA PRO A 24 -16.70 -8.51 -2.58
C PRO A 24 -15.93 -9.63 -1.89
N LEU A 25 -14.80 -9.32 -1.24
CA LEU A 25 -14.17 -10.29 -0.34
C LEU A 25 -15.26 -10.75 0.65
N PRO A 26 -15.40 -12.06 0.92
CA PRO A 26 -16.20 -12.50 2.05
C PRO A 26 -15.66 -11.78 3.28
N LEU A 27 -16.49 -10.94 3.89
CA LEU A 27 -16.21 -10.42 5.22
C LEU A 27 -16.00 -11.66 6.10
N ALA A 28 -14.79 -11.86 6.59
CA ALA A 28 -14.55 -12.85 7.63
C ALA A 28 -15.57 -12.57 8.75
N PRO A 29 -16.31 -13.58 9.24
CA PRO A 29 -17.22 -13.38 10.34
C PRO A 29 -16.44 -12.79 11.51
N VAL A 30 -16.89 -11.63 11.99
CA VAL A 30 -16.40 -11.06 13.24
C VAL A 30 -16.63 -12.11 14.33
N PRO A 31 -15.59 -12.57 15.06
CA PRO A 31 -15.80 -13.38 16.24
C PRO A 31 -16.56 -12.52 17.25
N GLN A 32 -17.85 -12.81 17.42
CA GLN A 32 -18.64 -12.28 18.52
C GLN A 32 -18.38 -13.18 19.72
N THR A 33 -17.53 -12.76 20.64
CA THR A 33 -17.52 -13.32 22.00
C THR A 33 -16.96 -12.31 22.99
N GLY A 34 -17.87 -11.80 23.83
CA GLY A 34 -17.70 -11.63 25.27
C GLY A 34 -16.60 -10.70 25.76
N THR A 35 -17.03 -9.54 26.28
CA THR A 35 -16.53 -8.86 27.48
C THR A 35 -15.21 -9.37 28.07
N GLU A 36 -14.16 -8.57 27.94
CA GLU A 36 -13.29 -8.19 29.06
C GLU A 36 -12.58 -6.87 28.71
N GLU A 37 -12.95 -5.82 29.45
CA GLU A 37 -12.32 -4.50 29.44
C GLU A 37 -10.83 -4.62 29.77
N GLN A 38 -9.98 -4.28 28.80
CA GLN A 38 -8.62 -3.83 29.10
C GLN A 38 -8.51 -2.34 28.82
N SER A 39 -8.57 -1.61 29.93
CA SER A 39 -8.35 -0.18 30.09
C SER A 39 -7.07 0.25 29.36
N LEU A 40 -7.22 0.93 28.23
CA LEU A 40 -6.14 1.69 27.62
C LEU A 40 -6.02 3.00 28.38
N THR A 41 -5.02 3.04 29.26
CA THR A 41 -4.65 4.18 30.07
C THR A 41 -4.46 5.41 29.17
N ALA A 42 -5.29 6.42 29.40
CA ALA A 42 -5.19 7.71 28.74
C ALA A 42 -3.84 8.37 29.07
N SER A 43 -3.02 8.61 28.05
CA SER A 43 -2.16 9.79 28.00
C SER A 43 -1.63 10.04 26.58
N GLN A 44 -2.18 11.07 25.94
CA GLN A 44 -1.54 12.11 25.09
C GLN A 44 -2.46 12.58 23.95
N PRO A 45 -2.88 13.86 23.97
CA PRO A 45 -2.60 14.67 22.78
C PRO A 45 -2.20 16.11 23.13
N PRO A 46 -1.20 16.66 22.42
CA PRO A 46 -1.54 17.71 21.45
C PRO A 46 -0.93 17.51 20.04
N ALA A 47 0.05 16.60 19.88
CA ALA A 47 0.78 16.43 18.62
C ALA A 47 -0.01 15.67 17.53
N SER A 48 -0.90 14.76 17.92
CA SER A 48 -1.70 13.93 17.01
C SER A 48 -2.68 14.75 16.16
N SER A 49 -3.31 15.78 16.74
CA SER A 49 -4.34 16.57 16.04
C SER A 49 -3.79 17.39 14.87
N LYS A 50 -2.61 18.01 15.00
CA LYS A 50 -2.03 18.88 13.96
C LYS A 50 -1.50 18.06 12.79
N ALA A 51 -0.76 16.98 13.08
CA ALA A 51 -0.25 16.08 12.06
C ALA A 51 -1.39 15.40 11.29
N LEU A 52 -2.42 14.93 12.00
CA LEU A 52 -3.58 14.28 11.38
C LEU A 52 -4.40 15.26 10.53
N ARG A 53 -4.65 16.48 11.01
CA ARG A 53 -5.31 17.53 10.20
C ARG A 53 -4.49 17.87 8.96
N LYS A 54 -3.15 17.89 9.05
CA LYS A 54 -2.27 18.13 7.89
C LYS A 54 -2.36 16.96 6.90
N LEU A 55 -2.35 15.73 7.39
CA LEU A 55 -2.51 14.53 6.56
C LEU A 55 -3.87 14.54 5.87
N TYR A 56 -4.96 14.72 6.61
CA TYR A 56 -6.32 14.82 6.07
C TYR A 56 -6.43 15.90 5.00
N ARG A 57 -5.92 17.11 5.26
CA ARG A 57 -5.90 18.20 4.27
C ARG A 57 -5.11 17.82 3.01
N SER A 58 -4.07 17.00 3.14
CA SER A 58 -3.30 16.51 2.00
C SER A 58 -4.07 15.42 1.23
N LEU A 59 -4.80 14.55 1.93
CA LEU A 59 -5.64 13.50 1.34
C LEU A 59 -6.79 14.09 0.51
N ILE A 60 -7.51 15.08 1.04
CA ILE A 60 -8.66 15.69 0.34
C ILE A 60 -8.24 16.56 -0.86
N LYS A 61 -7.01 17.11 -0.84
CA LYS A 61 -6.46 17.89 -1.94
C LYS A 61 -5.77 17.03 -3.00
N SER A 62 -5.57 15.75 -2.73
CA SER A 62 -4.91 14.85 -3.66
C SER A 62 -5.79 14.63 -4.90
N PRO A 63 -5.21 14.67 -6.11
CA PRO A 63 -5.98 14.46 -7.33
C PRO A 63 -6.55 13.04 -7.37
N LEU A 64 -7.69 12.89 -8.03
CA LEU A 64 -8.26 11.57 -8.31
C LEU A 64 -7.32 10.79 -9.25
N PRO A 65 -7.29 9.45 -9.12
CA PRO A 65 -6.68 8.58 -10.12
C PRO A 65 -7.13 8.95 -11.53
N ARG A 66 -6.17 9.16 -12.43
CA ARG A 66 -6.45 9.48 -13.84
C ARG A 66 -5.57 8.66 -14.74
N PHE A 67 -6.13 8.29 -15.89
CA PHE A 67 -5.42 7.54 -16.91
C PHE A 67 -5.40 8.36 -18.20
N VAL A 68 -4.21 8.76 -18.66
CA VAL A 68 -4.02 9.60 -19.86
C VAL A 68 -2.79 9.10 -20.61
N ASN A 69 -2.87 8.95 -21.94
CA ASN A 69 -1.75 8.53 -22.79
C ASN A 69 -1.02 7.27 -22.31
N ARG A 70 -1.78 6.25 -21.88
CA ARG A 70 -1.24 5.01 -21.29
C ARG A 70 -0.43 5.21 -20.02
N ARG A 71 -0.69 6.28 -19.27
CA ARG A 71 -0.05 6.56 -17.99
C ARG A 71 -1.12 6.68 -16.93
N LEU A 72 -0.90 6.00 -15.82
CA LEU A 72 -1.78 6.06 -14.66
C LEU A 72 -1.18 7.00 -13.61
N THR A 73 -1.78 8.17 -13.42
CA THR A 73 -1.40 9.04 -12.31
C THR A 73 -2.19 8.66 -11.06
N LEU A 74 -1.50 8.25 -10.00
CA LEU A 74 -2.11 7.84 -8.72
C LEU A 74 -1.61 8.70 -7.56
N SER A 75 -2.57 9.19 -6.77
CA SER A 75 -2.29 9.62 -5.40
C SER A 75 -2.14 8.39 -4.51
N CYS A 76 -1.03 8.28 -3.80
CA CYS A 76 -0.75 7.12 -2.96
C CYS A 76 0.11 7.48 -1.75
N PHE A 77 0.03 6.68 -0.70
CA PHE A 77 1.05 6.68 0.34
C PHE A 77 2.25 5.89 -0.19
N SER A 78 3.44 6.47 -0.09
CA SER A 78 4.69 5.86 -0.55
C SER A 78 5.56 5.48 0.65
N TYR A 79 5.96 4.21 0.66
CA TYR A 79 6.84 3.61 1.67
C TYR A 79 8.11 3.14 0.97
N ARG A 80 9.23 3.76 1.33
CA ARG A 80 10.53 3.42 0.75
C ARG A 80 10.99 2.09 1.29
N VAL A 81 11.33 1.17 0.39
CA VAL A 81 11.92 -0.12 0.75
C VAL A 81 13.35 0.11 1.25
N THR A 82 13.74 -0.59 2.31
CA THR A 82 15.06 -0.47 2.94
C THR A 82 15.90 -1.72 2.78
N SER A 83 15.25 -2.89 2.74
CA SER A 83 15.90 -4.17 2.47
C SER A 83 14.98 -5.07 1.65
N VAL A 84 15.58 -5.86 0.76
CA VAL A 84 14.93 -6.96 0.05
C VAL A 84 15.87 -8.15 0.08
N GLU A 85 15.47 -9.22 0.77
CA GLU A 85 16.29 -10.41 0.99
C GLU A 85 15.61 -11.63 0.39
N LEU A 86 16.32 -12.37 -0.47
CA LEU A 86 15.84 -13.65 -0.99
C LEU A 86 15.97 -14.71 0.12
N GLN A 87 14.83 -15.15 0.66
CA GLN A 87 14.78 -16.15 1.74
C GLN A 87 14.83 -17.58 1.18
N ARG A 88 14.18 -17.83 0.05
CA ARG A 88 14.08 -19.16 -0.54
C ARG A 88 13.93 -19.09 -2.06
N ALA A 89 14.74 -19.88 -2.76
CA ALA A 89 14.50 -20.25 -4.15
C ALA A 89 14.09 -21.72 -4.18
N ASN A 90 12.87 -22.04 -4.62
CA ASN A 90 12.42 -23.43 -4.71
C ASN A 90 13.02 -24.10 -5.97
N PRO A 91 13.81 -25.18 -5.86
CA PRO A 91 14.42 -25.86 -7.00
C PRO A 91 13.51 -26.87 -7.70
N SER A 92 12.27 -27.09 -7.24
CA SER A 92 11.39 -28.15 -7.77
C SER A 92 10.12 -27.60 -8.42
N SER A 93 10.03 -27.79 -9.74
CA SER A 93 8.87 -27.75 -10.68
C SER A 93 7.86 -26.58 -10.69
N SER A 94 7.88 -25.65 -9.74
CA SER A 94 7.17 -24.36 -9.82
C SER A 94 8.01 -23.29 -9.15
N SER A 95 8.90 -22.66 -9.92
CA SER A 95 9.96 -21.77 -9.46
C SER A 95 9.43 -20.46 -8.84
N SER A 96 8.85 -20.53 -7.65
CA SER A 96 8.52 -19.36 -6.84
C SER A 96 9.70 -18.95 -5.97
N TYR A 97 9.84 -17.64 -5.80
CA TYR A 97 10.89 -17.01 -5.01
C TYR A 97 10.23 -16.27 -3.85
N THR A 98 10.68 -16.54 -2.64
CA THR A 98 10.20 -15.87 -1.43
C THR A 98 11.18 -14.77 -1.05
N TYR A 99 10.68 -13.54 -0.95
CA TYR A 99 11.45 -12.37 -0.55
C TYR A 99 10.92 -11.80 0.76
N ALA A 100 11.82 -11.54 1.70
CA ALA A 100 11.53 -10.70 2.86
C ALA A 100 11.78 -9.24 2.48
N ILE A 101 10.80 -8.38 2.73
CA ILE A 101 10.83 -6.95 2.42
C ILE A 101 10.69 -6.15 3.71
N GLN A 102 11.58 -5.18 3.87
CA GLN A 102 11.49 -4.16 4.91
C GLN A 102 11.29 -2.80 4.26
N ALA A 103 10.43 -1.97 4.85
CA ALA A 103 10.17 -0.62 4.37
C ALA A 103 9.89 0.31 5.55
N PHE A 104 10.28 1.59 5.38
CA PHE A 104 10.10 2.57 6.45
C PHE A 104 8.62 2.77 6.78
N GLY A 105 8.26 2.64 8.06
CA GLY A 105 6.90 2.83 8.56
C GLY A 105 5.95 1.66 8.32
N LEU A 106 6.43 0.54 7.77
CA LEU A 106 5.67 -0.70 7.60
C LEU A 106 6.26 -1.82 8.46
N LYS A 107 5.42 -2.76 8.89
CA LYS A 107 5.87 -4.04 9.46
C LYS A 107 6.61 -4.84 8.38
N PRO A 108 7.65 -5.63 8.75
CA PRO A 108 8.28 -6.54 7.81
C PRO A 108 7.25 -7.47 7.17
N LEU A 109 7.39 -7.74 5.88
CA LEU A 109 6.49 -8.62 5.15
C LEU A 109 7.26 -9.57 4.23
N GLU A 110 6.63 -10.69 3.90
CA GLU A 110 7.14 -11.65 2.93
C GLU A 110 6.24 -11.67 1.70
N ILE A 111 6.86 -11.75 0.52
CA ILE A 111 6.14 -11.92 -0.73
C ILE A 111 6.64 -13.14 -1.48
N MET A 112 5.73 -13.85 -2.13
CA MET A 112 6.04 -14.95 -3.02
C MET A 112 5.81 -14.51 -4.46
N VAL A 113 6.86 -14.53 -5.27
CA VAL A 113 6.84 -14.09 -6.66
C VAL A 113 7.10 -15.29 -7.57
N PRO A 114 6.30 -15.51 -8.64
CA PRO A 114 6.45 -16.67 -9.53
C PRO A 114 7.66 -16.59 -10.47
N ALA A 115 8.32 -15.44 -10.53
CA ALA A 115 9.54 -15.22 -11.30
C ALA A 115 10.56 -14.50 -10.43
N LYS A 116 11.84 -14.73 -10.71
CA LYS A 116 12.91 -14.03 -10.02
C LYS A 116 12.77 -12.53 -10.28
N LEU A 117 12.80 -11.72 -9.22
CA LEU A 117 12.94 -10.29 -9.40
C LEU A 117 14.36 -10.05 -9.94
N ASP A 118 14.49 -9.28 -11.00
CA ASP A 118 15.76 -9.12 -11.73
C ASP A 118 16.92 -8.69 -10.79
N ASN A 119 18.08 -9.34 -10.85
CA ASN A 119 19.17 -9.18 -9.85
C ASN A 119 19.81 -7.78 -9.88
N ALA A 120 19.77 -7.10 -11.03
CA ALA A 120 20.18 -5.69 -11.13
C ALA A 120 19.33 -4.79 -10.21
N THR A 121 18.17 -5.29 -9.77
CA THR A 121 17.14 -4.64 -8.93
C THR A 121 17.31 -4.94 -7.44
N MET A 122 18.34 -5.66 -6.98
CA MET A 122 18.44 -6.06 -5.57
C MET A 122 19.62 -5.47 -4.79
N GLU A 123 20.83 -5.41 -5.36
CA GLU A 123 22.01 -4.95 -4.61
C GLU A 123 22.19 -3.41 -4.59
N ASN A 124 21.62 -2.68 -5.56
CA ASN A 124 21.71 -1.21 -5.67
C ASN A 124 20.34 -0.48 -5.59
N VAL A 125 19.25 -1.21 -5.39
CA VAL A 125 17.89 -0.76 -5.81
C VAL A 125 16.83 -0.86 -4.71
N ALA A 126 17.14 -1.41 -3.52
CA ALA A 126 16.27 -1.22 -2.34
C ALA A 126 15.90 0.27 -2.17
N GLY A 127 16.85 1.16 -2.45
CA GLY A 127 16.65 2.61 -2.40
C GLY A 127 15.66 3.20 -3.42
N SER A 128 15.37 2.52 -4.55
CA SER A 128 14.44 2.97 -5.59
C SER A 128 13.13 2.14 -5.67
N LEU A 129 13.04 1.04 -4.93
CA LEU A 129 11.79 0.32 -4.74
C LEU A 129 10.87 1.05 -3.77
N GLN A 130 9.59 1.10 -4.11
CA GLN A 130 8.55 1.68 -3.28
C GLN A 130 7.38 0.71 -3.16
N LEU A 131 6.95 0.49 -1.91
CA LEU A 131 5.63 -0.05 -1.63
C LEU A 131 4.66 1.11 -1.57
N VAL A 132 3.56 1.03 -2.32
CA VAL A 132 2.57 2.10 -2.33
C VAL A 132 1.19 1.60 -1.96
N ARG A 133 0.47 2.41 -1.19
CA ARG A 133 -0.96 2.26 -0.92
C ARG A 133 -1.73 3.25 -1.78
N PRO A 134 -2.43 2.81 -2.84
CA PRO A 134 -3.30 3.70 -3.60
C PRO A 134 -4.33 4.37 -2.67
N TRP A 135 -4.50 5.69 -2.82
CA TRP A 135 -5.47 6.46 -2.06
C TRP A 135 -6.63 6.90 -2.95
N HIS A 136 -7.85 6.91 -2.38
CA HIS A 136 -9.01 7.50 -3.05
C HIS A 136 -9.96 8.14 -2.05
N LEU A 137 -10.56 9.27 -2.42
CA LEU A 137 -11.41 10.05 -1.53
C LEU A 137 -12.67 9.29 -1.08
N LYS A 138 -13.20 8.37 -1.90
CA LYS A 138 -14.37 7.55 -1.52
C LYS A 138 -14.07 6.59 -0.35
N SER A 139 -12.80 6.35 -0.01
CA SER A 139 -12.44 5.65 1.25
C SER A 139 -12.91 6.40 2.51
N LEU A 140 -13.16 7.71 2.42
CA LEU A 140 -13.40 8.59 3.56
C LEU A 140 -14.89 8.82 3.86
N GLY A 141 -15.79 8.07 3.23
CA GLY A 141 -17.24 8.18 3.50
C GLY A 141 -17.87 9.52 3.11
N GLY A 142 -17.21 10.35 2.31
CA GLY A 142 -17.75 11.60 1.76
C GLY A 142 -17.78 12.81 2.71
N SER A 143 -17.34 12.69 3.97
CA SER A 143 -17.31 13.82 4.90
C SER A 143 -16.15 14.78 4.59
N THR A 144 -16.48 16.06 4.36
CA THR A 144 -15.54 17.16 4.10
C THR A 144 -15.00 17.81 5.38
N LYS A 145 -15.50 17.41 6.55
CA LYS A 145 -15.08 17.91 7.85
C LYS A 145 -14.48 16.78 8.69
N LEU A 146 -13.26 16.99 9.18
CA LEU A 146 -12.60 16.10 10.11
C LEU A 146 -13.07 16.43 11.54
N ASP A 147 -14.13 15.76 12.01
CA ASP A 147 -14.45 15.72 13.43
C ASP A 147 -13.60 14.66 14.17
N ALA A 148 -13.76 14.55 15.48
CA ALA A 148 -12.99 13.61 16.29
C ALA A 148 -13.26 12.14 15.91
N ALA A 149 -14.50 11.78 15.63
CA ALA A 149 -14.87 10.41 15.26
C ALA A 149 -14.31 10.02 13.88
N ALA A 150 -14.42 10.91 12.90
CA ALA A 150 -13.86 10.73 11.57
C ALA A 150 -12.32 10.68 11.59
N ALA A 151 -11.69 11.42 12.51
CA ALA A 151 -10.24 11.40 12.71
C ALA A 151 -9.75 10.06 13.24
N GLU A 152 -10.40 9.52 14.27
CA GLU A 152 -10.10 8.19 14.80
C GLU A 152 -10.37 7.11 13.75
N GLN A 153 -11.51 7.19 13.05
CA GLN A 153 -11.85 6.24 11.99
C GLN A 153 -10.82 6.24 10.86
N LEU A 154 -10.30 7.41 10.49
CA LEU A 154 -9.23 7.53 9.49
C LEU A 154 -7.96 6.85 9.98
N LEU A 155 -7.54 7.05 11.24
CA LEU A 155 -6.36 6.38 11.78
C LEU A 155 -6.52 4.86 11.86
N VAL A 156 -7.67 4.38 12.32
CA VAL A 156 -7.99 2.94 12.35
C VAL A 156 -7.93 2.35 10.94
N THR A 157 -8.56 3.03 9.98
CA THR A 157 -8.59 2.59 8.57
C THR A 157 -7.20 2.61 7.94
N LEU A 158 -6.37 3.60 8.29
CA LEU A 158 -5.01 3.69 7.79
C LEU A 158 -4.06 2.69 8.47
N GLY A 159 -4.29 2.34 9.74
CA GLY A 159 -3.47 1.40 10.51
C GLY A 159 -3.75 -0.08 10.23
N GLY A 160 -4.89 -0.38 9.60
CA GLY A 160 -5.20 -1.72 9.11
C GLY A 160 -4.28 -2.18 7.98
N PRO A 161 -4.23 -3.50 7.72
CA PRO A 161 -3.53 -4.06 6.57
C PRO A 161 -4.15 -3.56 5.25
N PHE A 162 -3.34 -3.45 4.21
CA PHE A 162 -3.76 -2.98 2.89
C PHE A 162 -3.07 -3.71 1.75
N ASN A 163 -3.73 -3.74 0.60
CA ASN A 163 -3.15 -4.25 -0.65
C ASN A 163 -2.19 -3.21 -1.22
N ALA A 164 -0.90 -3.54 -1.25
CA ALA A 164 0.16 -2.69 -1.73
C ALA A 164 0.49 -2.99 -3.20
N LEU A 165 1.01 -1.97 -3.89
CA LEU A 165 1.71 -2.17 -5.17
C LEU A 165 3.21 -2.03 -4.92
N LEU A 166 4.00 -2.95 -5.47
CA LEU A 166 5.45 -2.85 -5.48
C LEU A 166 5.87 -2.17 -6.80
N LEU A 167 6.52 -1.02 -6.68
CA LEU A 167 6.93 -0.20 -7.80
C LEU A 167 8.46 -0.07 -7.82
N THR A 168 9.01 -0.04 -9.02
CA THR A 168 10.39 0.42 -9.26
C THR A 168 10.35 1.79 -9.92
N GLU A 169 11.24 2.68 -9.49
CA GLU A 169 11.42 3.99 -10.10
C GLU A 169 12.21 3.87 -11.41
N LEU A 170 11.70 4.52 -12.44
CA LEU A 170 12.30 4.65 -13.77
C LEU A 170 12.85 6.08 -13.95
N PRO A 171 13.70 6.32 -14.98
CA PRO A 171 14.06 7.68 -15.36
C PRO A 171 12.83 8.57 -15.54
N HIS A 172 13.02 9.88 -15.34
CA HIS A 172 11.97 10.91 -15.47
C HIS A 172 10.83 10.85 -14.44
N ASN A 173 11.08 10.29 -13.25
CA ASN A 173 10.08 10.17 -12.16
C ASN A 173 8.84 9.36 -12.57
N GLU A 174 9.07 8.33 -13.39
CA GLU A 174 8.06 7.36 -13.79
C GLU A 174 8.21 6.10 -12.95
N TYR A 175 7.14 5.33 -12.82
CA TYR A 175 7.13 4.14 -11.98
C TYR A 175 6.56 2.97 -12.75
N LYS A 176 7.22 1.82 -12.64
CA LYS A 176 6.71 0.57 -13.21
C LYS A 176 6.36 -0.38 -12.10
N ARG A 177 5.18 -1.00 -12.19
CA ARG A 177 4.81 -2.06 -11.26
C ARG A 177 5.62 -3.32 -11.53
N ILE A 178 6.08 -3.94 -10.46
CA ILE A 178 6.71 -5.25 -10.46
C ILE A 178 5.87 -6.23 -9.64
N ALA A 179 6.05 -7.54 -9.88
CA ALA A 179 5.24 -8.60 -9.31
C ALA A 179 3.71 -8.37 -9.46
N PRO A 180 3.19 -8.10 -10.68
CA PRO A 180 1.79 -7.72 -10.88
C PRO A 180 0.78 -8.82 -10.49
N SER A 181 1.19 -10.09 -10.61
CA SER A 181 0.41 -11.26 -10.24
C SER A 181 0.51 -11.66 -8.77
N THR A 182 1.31 -10.93 -7.96
CA THR A 182 1.48 -11.21 -6.54
C THR A 182 0.56 -10.30 -5.71
N LEU A 183 -0.23 -10.91 -4.81
CA LEU A 183 -0.91 -10.18 -3.74
C LEU A 183 0.13 -9.75 -2.70
N ILE A 184 0.25 -8.45 -2.47
CA ILE A 184 1.16 -7.89 -1.46
C ILE A 184 0.30 -7.23 -0.39
N VAL A 185 0.34 -7.78 0.82
CA VAL A 185 -0.35 -7.22 1.99
C VAL A 185 0.68 -6.57 2.89
N ALA A 186 0.54 -5.27 3.11
CA ALA A 186 1.40 -4.50 3.99
C ALA A 186 0.59 -3.89 5.13
N GLN A 187 1.24 -3.58 6.25
CA GLN A 187 0.61 -2.94 7.39
C GLN A 187 1.56 -1.89 8.00
N PRO A 188 1.07 -0.69 8.37
CA PRO A 188 1.87 0.25 9.13
C PRO A 188 2.30 -0.32 10.49
N VAL A 189 3.43 0.15 11.00
CA VAL A 189 3.92 -0.24 12.34
C VAL A 189 2.98 0.31 13.42
N ASP A 190 2.67 1.61 13.33
CA ASP A 190 1.89 2.34 14.32
C ASP A 190 1.27 3.62 13.74
N SER A 191 0.51 4.35 14.56
CA SER A 191 -0.09 5.63 14.19
C SER A 191 0.94 6.70 13.86
N ALA A 192 2.12 6.68 14.47
CA ALA A 192 3.18 7.64 14.16
C ALA A 192 3.68 7.48 12.72
N SER A 193 3.86 6.24 12.28
CA SER A 193 4.24 5.87 10.92
C SER A 193 3.22 6.36 9.90
N ILE A 194 1.92 6.25 10.20
CA ILE A 194 0.84 6.78 9.37
C ILE A 194 0.93 8.31 9.25
N LEU A 195 1.10 9.01 10.38
CA LEU A 195 1.14 10.48 10.42
C LEU A 195 2.39 11.06 9.75
N GLN A 196 3.49 10.30 9.71
CA GLN A 196 4.71 10.66 8.99
C GLN A 196 4.66 10.28 7.50
N SER A 197 3.71 9.42 7.11
CA SER A 197 3.59 8.97 5.72
C SER A 197 3.28 10.14 4.80
N LYS A 198 3.94 10.15 3.63
CA LYS A 198 3.77 11.20 2.63
C LYS A 198 2.87 10.69 1.51
N ILE A 199 1.84 11.47 1.20
CA ILE A 199 1.07 11.27 -0.04
C ILE A 199 1.92 11.78 -1.19
N ARG A 200 2.12 10.93 -2.18
CA ARG A 200 2.80 11.26 -3.44
C ARG A 200 1.83 11.07 -4.59
N ILE A 201 2.08 11.84 -5.65
CA ILE A 201 1.44 11.65 -6.94
C ILE A 201 2.48 10.96 -7.81
N LEU A 202 2.22 9.71 -8.18
CA LEU A 202 3.12 8.90 -8.99
C LEU A 202 2.52 8.72 -10.38
N ASN A 203 3.37 8.73 -11.41
CA ASN A 203 2.99 8.40 -12.77
C ASN A 203 3.46 6.98 -13.09
N LEU A 204 2.51 6.06 -13.22
CA LEU A 204 2.78 4.67 -13.52
C LEU A 204 2.69 4.43 -15.03
N VAL A 205 3.54 3.52 -15.52
CA VAL A 205 3.61 3.04 -16.91
C VAL A 205 3.48 1.53 -16.98
#